data_AF-A0A935N669-F1
#
_entry.id   AF-A0A935N669-F1
#
_cell.length_a   1.000
_cell.length_b   1.000
_cell.length_c   1.000
_cell.angle_alpha   90.00
_cell.angle_beta   90.00
_cell.angle_gamma   90.00
#
_symmetry.space_group_name_H-M   'P 1'
#
loop_
_entity.id
_entity.type
_entity.pdbx_description
1 polymer ?
#
loop_
_entity_poly.entity_id
_entity_poly.type
_entity_poly.pdbx_seq_one_letter_code
_entity_poly.pdbx_strand_id
1 'polypeptide(L)'
;MLIHAHLKKTPYRVQIGFSLIEVLVSIVILSLGLLGLAGLFNYSISSSKNANSRMAAALLVADFAEMVRANPDGFDPNIATSKYDRLIPSFNPNDSSFIDLRTDLCTFPNCSNSTVATSSLAKNDMDRFRNRVRTSLPAGDMQATRVGNTNQIDVWIVWAEGKGTNSNEPEINNPDPEANSDNCPTSISLQNPPPNPYPRCLYTRVAL
;
A
#
# COMPACT_ATOMS: atom_id res chain seq x y z
N MET A 1 39.35 55.80 -70.38
CA MET A 1 39.07 54.39 -70.05
C MET A 1 38.11 54.39 -68.87
N LEU A 2 36.81 54.19 -69.15
CA LEU A 2 35.69 54.33 -68.20
C LEU A 2 35.59 53.10 -67.29
N ILE A 3 35.67 53.30 -65.98
CA ILE A 3 35.46 52.24 -64.98
C ILE A 3 33.95 52.04 -64.81
N HIS A 4 33.44 50.90 -65.27
CA HIS A 4 32.05 50.49 -65.04
C HIS A 4 31.92 49.87 -63.65
N ALA A 5 31.27 50.59 -62.73
CA ALA A 5 30.90 50.07 -61.42
C ALA A 5 29.66 49.17 -61.53
N HIS A 6 29.84 47.85 -61.34
CA HIS A 6 28.73 46.91 -61.21
C HIS A 6 28.13 46.99 -59.80
N LEU A 7 27.00 47.69 -59.67
CA LEU A 7 26.17 47.67 -58.46
C LEU A 7 25.50 46.30 -58.31
N LYS A 8 25.97 45.46 -57.38
CA LYS A 8 25.25 44.25 -56.95
C LYS A 8 23.99 44.66 -56.19
N LYS A 9 22.80 44.42 -56.77
CA LYS A 9 21.52 44.44 -56.04
C LYS A 9 21.48 43.24 -55.10
N THR A 10 21.55 43.49 -53.80
CA THR A 10 21.24 42.48 -52.79
C THR A 10 19.73 42.21 -52.81
N PRO A 11 19.28 40.94 -52.88
CA PRO A 11 17.87 40.63 -52.84
C PRO A 11 17.31 40.98 -51.46
N TYR A 12 16.27 41.81 -51.41
CA TYR A 12 15.52 42.08 -50.18
C TYR A 12 14.77 40.78 -49.82
N ARG A 13 15.25 40.04 -48.81
CA ARG A 13 14.52 38.88 -48.29
C ARG A 13 13.21 39.40 -47.69
N VAL A 14 12.09 39.05 -48.31
CA VAL A 14 10.77 39.30 -47.72
C VAL A 14 10.68 38.44 -46.47
N GLN A 15 10.68 39.10 -45.31
CA GLN A 15 10.47 38.44 -44.03
C GLN A 15 8.98 38.07 -43.99
N ILE A 16 8.67 36.83 -44.37
CA ILE A 16 7.34 36.26 -44.16
C ILE A 16 7.27 35.98 -42.67
N GLY A 17 6.88 37.00 -41.90
CA GLY A 17 6.74 36.88 -40.45
C GLY A 17 5.76 35.75 -40.14
N PHE A 18 6.09 34.95 -39.12
CA PHE A 18 5.17 33.99 -38.52
C PHE A 18 3.80 34.64 -38.37
N SER A 19 2.78 34.01 -38.94
CA SER A 19 1.42 34.52 -38.79
C SER A 19 1.01 34.42 -37.32
N LEU A 20 0.30 35.41 -36.80
CA LEU A 20 -0.23 35.37 -35.43
C LEU A 20 -1.09 34.11 -35.17
N ILE A 21 -1.69 33.54 -36.24
CA ILE A 21 -2.42 32.28 -36.18
C ILE A 21 -1.54 31.07 -35.88
N GLU A 22 -0.28 31.07 -36.34
CA GLU A 22 0.66 29.95 -36.19
C GLU A 22 1.10 29.80 -34.73
N VAL A 23 1.36 30.92 -34.07
CA VAL A 23 1.68 30.96 -32.63
C VAL A 23 0.44 30.56 -31.80
N LEU A 24 -0.75 31.02 -32.18
CA LEU A 24 -1.99 30.68 -31.48
C LEU A 24 -2.30 29.19 -31.58
N VAL A 25 -2.18 28.60 -32.76
CA VAL A 25 -2.36 27.15 -32.97
C VAL A 25 -1.29 26.36 -32.19
N SER A 26 -0.04 26.83 -32.17
CA SER A 26 1.04 26.19 -31.39
C SER A 26 0.74 26.17 -29.89
N ILE A 27 0.24 27.28 -29.33
CA ILE A 27 -0.14 27.35 -27.91
C ILE A 27 -1.32 26.43 -27.61
N VAL A 28 -2.31 26.35 -28.50
CA VAL A 28 -3.45 25.43 -28.35
C VAL A 28 -2.98 23.98 -28.33
N ILE A 29 -2.18 23.56 -29.31
CA ILE A 29 -1.66 22.18 -29.38
C ILE A 29 -0.81 21.86 -28.15
N LEU A 30 0.06 22.78 -27.73
CA LEU A 30 0.91 22.62 -26.54
C LEU A 30 0.07 22.48 -25.26
N SER A 31 -0.97 23.30 -25.10
CA SER A 31 -1.84 23.24 -23.92
C SER A 31 -2.60 21.91 -23.82
N LEU A 32 -3.10 21.39 -24.94
CA LEU A 32 -3.74 20.07 -25.00
C LEU A 32 -2.74 18.94 -24.71
N GLY A 33 -1.52 19.04 -25.23
CA GLY A 33 -0.45 18.08 -24.93
C GLY A 33 -0.08 18.04 -23.45
N LEU A 34 0.05 19.20 -22.80
CA LEU A 34 0.34 19.28 -21.37
C LEU A 34 -0.82 18.77 -20.49
N LEU A 35 -2.07 18.99 -20.89
CA LEU A 35 -3.22 18.46 -20.17
C LEU A 35 -3.23 16.93 -20.20
N GLY A 36 -2.89 16.32 -21.34
CA GLY A 36 -2.72 14.88 -21.47
C GLY A 36 -1.59 14.33 -20.58
N LEU A 37 -0.45 15.01 -20.54
CA LEU A 37 0.69 14.63 -19.70
C LEU A 37 0.36 14.70 -18.19
N ALA A 38 -0.41 15.71 -17.77
CA ALA A 38 -0.82 15.85 -16.37
C ALA A 38 -1.66 14.66 -15.88
N GLY A 39 -2.56 14.15 -16.73
CA GLY A 39 -3.34 12.93 -16.42
C GLY A 39 -2.45 11.70 -16.25
N LEU A 40 -1.51 11.49 -17.17
CA LEU A 40 -0.55 10.38 -17.09
C LEU A 40 0.36 10.48 -15.86
N PHE A 41 0.82 11.68 -15.51
CA PHE A 41 1.66 11.91 -14.34
C PHE A 41 0.93 11.54 -13.04
N ASN A 42 -0.34 11.95 -12.91
CA ASN A 42 -1.16 11.61 -11.74
C ASN A 42 -1.39 10.10 -11.62
N TYR A 43 -1.67 9.42 -12.74
CA TYR A 43 -1.78 7.96 -12.78
C TYR A 43 -0.48 7.26 -12.35
N SER A 44 0.66 7.74 -12.85
CA SER A 44 1.98 7.20 -12.49
C SER A 44 2.26 7.30 -10.99
N ILE A 45 1.90 8.42 -10.35
CA ILE A 45 2.04 8.61 -8.90
C ILE A 45 1.17 7.60 -8.14
N SER A 46 -0.11 7.47 -8.52
CA SER A 46 -1.03 6.53 -7.87
C SER A 46 -0.54 5.08 -8.00
N SER A 47 -0.06 4.69 -9.19
CA SER A 47 0.51 3.37 -9.43
C SER A 47 1.74 3.12 -8.56
N SER A 48 2.64 4.10 -8.47
CA SER A 48 3.84 4.02 -7.64
C SER A 48 3.50 3.87 -6.15
N LYS A 49 2.47 4.57 -5.66
CA LYS A 49 1.99 4.45 -4.28
C LYS A 49 1.47 3.04 -3.98
N ASN A 50 0.69 2.45 -4.89
CA ASN A 50 0.15 1.10 -4.73
C ASN A 50 1.26 0.04 -4.74
N ALA A 51 2.24 0.18 -5.64
CA ALA A 51 3.42 -0.68 -5.67
C ALA A 51 4.22 -0.59 -4.36
N ASN A 52 4.39 0.61 -3.80
CA ASN A 52 5.08 0.82 -2.53
C ASN A 52 4.36 0.14 -1.35
N SER A 53 3.03 0.26 -1.24
CA SER A 53 2.26 -0.43 -0.20
C SER A 53 2.40 -1.96 -0.29
N ARG A 54 2.35 -2.53 -1.50
CA ARG A 54 2.53 -3.97 -1.71
C ARG A 54 3.94 -4.44 -1.33
N MET A 55 4.96 -3.66 -1.68
CA MET A 55 6.34 -3.93 -1.28
C MET A 55 6.50 -3.87 0.25
N ALA A 56 5.95 -2.84 0.90
CA ALA A 56 5.98 -2.72 2.36
C ALA A 56 5.28 -3.89 3.05
N ALA A 57 4.12 -4.33 2.54
CA ALA A 57 3.42 -5.51 3.04
C ALA A 57 4.26 -6.79 2.91
N ALA A 58 4.96 -6.98 1.78
CA ALA A 58 5.84 -8.15 1.57
C ALA A 58 7.02 -8.17 2.55
N LEU A 59 7.64 -7.01 2.80
CA LEU A 59 8.71 -6.89 3.80
C LEU A 59 8.20 -7.17 5.22
N LEU A 60 7.02 -6.65 5.58
CA LEU A 60 6.38 -6.93 6.88
C LEU A 60 6.09 -8.43 7.06
N VAL A 61 5.62 -9.11 6.02
CA VAL A 61 5.42 -10.56 6.05
C VAL A 61 6.74 -11.31 6.29
N ALA A 62 7.82 -10.91 5.63
CA ALA A 62 9.13 -11.53 5.82
C ALA A 62 9.62 -11.34 7.26
N ASP A 63 9.51 -10.13 7.82
CA ASP A 63 9.85 -9.84 9.21
C ASP A 63 9.03 -10.68 10.19
N PHE A 64 7.73 -10.85 9.92
CA PHE A 64 6.86 -11.68 10.74
C PHE A 64 7.33 -13.14 10.74
N ALA A 65 7.67 -13.67 9.58
CA ALA A 65 8.15 -15.05 9.47
C ALA A 65 9.41 -15.28 10.32
N GLU A 66 10.36 -14.34 10.29
CA GLU A 66 11.58 -14.43 11.09
C GLU A 66 11.30 -14.32 12.59
N MET A 67 10.39 -13.43 13.00
CA MET A 67 10.00 -13.27 14.41
C MET A 67 9.36 -14.55 14.97
N VAL A 68 8.49 -15.20 14.19
CA VAL A 68 7.84 -16.46 14.57
C VAL A 68 8.87 -17.61 14.62
N ARG A 69 9.82 -17.65 13.68
CA ARG A 69 10.94 -18.63 13.71
C ARG A 69 11.88 -18.44 14.89
N ALA A 70 12.11 -17.21 15.32
CA ALA A 70 12.96 -16.89 16.46
C ALA A 70 12.35 -17.33 17.80
N ASN A 71 11.03 -17.52 17.86
CA ASN A 71 10.31 -17.92 19.07
C ASN A 71 9.41 -19.15 18.81
N PRO A 72 10.02 -20.36 18.67
CA PRO A 72 9.27 -21.59 18.45
C PRO A 72 8.33 -21.94 19.61
N ASP A 73 8.61 -21.48 20.83
CA ASP A 73 7.76 -21.65 22.02
C ASP A 73 6.40 -20.92 21.91
N GLY A 74 6.22 -20.13 20.85
CA GLY A 74 4.93 -19.60 20.41
C GLY A 74 3.92 -20.68 20.01
N PHE A 75 4.40 -21.86 19.60
CA PHE A 75 3.60 -22.97 19.09
C PHE A 75 3.63 -24.13 20.09
N ASP A 76 2.62 -24.20 20.95
CA ASP A 76 2.41 -25.38 21.77
C ASP A 76 1.61 -26.42 20.97
N PRO A 77 2.18 -27.59 20.62
CA PRO A 77 1.44 -28.62 19.88
C PRO A 77 0.25 -29.20 20.68
N ASN A 78 0.18 -28.97 21.99
CA ASN A 78 -0.89 -29.44 22.85
C ASN A 78 -2.05 -28.46 22.99
N ILE A 79 -1.94 -27.24 22.42
CA ILE A 79 -2.97 -26.21 22.46
C ILE A 79 -3.39 -25.88 21.02
N ALA A 80 -4.71 -25.84 20.78
CA ALA A 80 -5.28 -25.58 19.46
C ALA A 80 -5.02 -24.14 18.95
N THR A 81 -4.63 -23.22 19.83
CA THR A 81 -4.37 -21.81 19.54
C THR A 81 -2.90 -21.49 19.75
N SER A 82 -2.24 -20.96 18.73
CA SER A 82 -0.88 -20.42 18.84
C SER A 82 -0.88 -19.13 19.64
N LYS A 83 0.22 -18.83 20.35
CA LYS A 83 0.40 -17.53 21.01
C LYS A 83 0.50 -16.36 20.01
N TYR A 84 0.71 -16.68 18.73
CA TYR A 84 0.70 -15.75 17.61
C TYR A 84 -0.65 -15.65 16.89
N ASP A 85 -1.67 -16.39 17.33
CA ASP A 85 -2.99 -16.32 16.70
C ASP A 85 -3.69 -15.00 16.99
N ARG A 86 -4.12 -14.32 15.92
CA ARG A 86 -4.87 -13.08 15.95
C ARG A 86 -5.82 -13.03 14.75
N LEU A 87 -7.12 -12.87 15.02
CA LEU A 87 -8.14 -12.68 13.99
C LEU A 87 -8.45 -11.19 13.80
N ILE A 88 -8.78 -10.80 12.56
CA ILE A 88 -9.44 -9.52 12.27
C ILE A 88 -10.94 -9.83 12.09
N PRO A 89 -11.80 -9.51 13.07
CA PRO A 89 -13.24 -9.79 12.96
C PRO A 89 -13.95 -8.83 11.98
N SER A 90 -13.38 -7.65 11.76
CA SER A 90 -13.89 -6.62 10.87
C SER A 90 -12.74 -5.69 10.48
N PHE A 91 -12.70 -5.27 9.23
CA PHE A 91 -11.82 -4.20 8.75
C PHE A 91 -12.59 -2.87 8.76
N ASN A 92 -12.05 -1.89 9.47
CA ASN A 92 -12.53 -0.51 9.44
C ASN A 92 -11.33 0.42 9.18
N PRO A 93 -11.24 1.06 7.99
CA PRO A 93 -10.11 1.92 7.66
C PRO A 93 -10.04 3.19 8.51
N ASN A 94 -11.15 3.55 9.18
CA ASN A 94 -11.24 4.70 10.07
C ASN A 94 -11.21 4.28 11.56
N ASP A 95 -10.70 3.08 11.85
CA ASP A 95 -10.55 2.58 13.21
C ASP A 95 -9.55 3.41 14.03
N SER A 96 -10.07 4.38 14.78
CA SER A 96 -9.31 5.20 15.73
C SER A 96 -9.07 4.50 17.07
N SER A 97 -9.61 3.29 17.28
CA SER A 97 -9.32 2.49 18.48
C SER A 97 -7.92 1.88 18.46
N PHE A 98 -7.14 2.13 17.39
CA PHE A 98 -5.70 1.92 17.43
C PHE A 98 -5.02 2.93 18.34
N ILE A 99 -4.97 2.58 19.61
CA ILE A 99 -3.99 3.16 20.51
C ILE A 99 -2.72 2.31 20.30
N ASP A 100 -1.56 2.95 20.19
CA ASP A 100 -0.27 2.24 20.19
C ASP A 100 -0.29 1.20 21.31
N LEU A 101 -0.31 -0.08 20.93
CA LEU A 101 -0.41 -1.16 21.91
C LEU A 101 0.81 -1.06 22.81
N ARG A 102 0.57 -0.93 24.12
CA ARG A 102 1.63 -0.75 25.10
C ARG A 102 2.61 -1.92 25.02
N THR A 103 3.81 -1.65 24.52
CA THR A 103 4.87 -2.62 24.24
C THR A 103 5.68 -3.01 25.48
N ASP A 104 5.08 -2.89 26.66
CA ASP A 104 5.77 -3.05 27.93
C ASP A 104 5.65 -4.50 28.39
N LEU A 105 6.67 -5.29 28.05
CA LEU A 105 6.88 -6.62 28.66
C LEU A 105 7.04 -6.51 30.18
N CYS A 106 7.73 -5.46 30.64
CA CYS A 106 7.92 -5.12 32.04
C CYS A 106 8.46 -3.69 32.16
N THR A 107 8.29 -3.07 33.33
CA THR A 107 8.92 -1.79 33.68
C THR A 107 10.02 -2.05 34.72
N PHE A 108 11.24 -1.57 34.44
CA PHE A 108 12.36 -1.65 35.40
C PHE A 108 11.96 -0.99 36.73
N PRO A 109 12.31 -1.57 37.89
CA PRO A 109 13.19 -2.73 38.11
C PRO A 109 12.49 -4.10 38.11
N ASN A 110 11.17 -4.16 37.89
CA ASN A 110 10.36 -5.37 38.11
C ASN A 110 10.30 -6.33 36.91
N CYS A 111 11.38 -6.40 36.14
CA CYS A 111 11.57 -7.37 35.07
C CYS A 111 12.08 -8.68 35.69
N SER A 112 11.18 -9.46 36.30
CA SER A 112 11.47 -10.81 36.77
C SER A 112 11.02 -11.85 35.74
N ASN A 113 11.60 -13.04 35.82
CA ASN A 113 11.17 -14.20 35.04
C ASN A 113 9.66 -14.51 35.17
N SER A 114 9.00 -14.14 36.29
CA SER A 114 7.56 -14.35 36.47
C SER A 114 6.68 -13.30 35.78
N THR A 115 7.12 -12.04 35.63
CA THR A 115 6.36 -10.99 34.93
C THR A 115 6.45 -11.11 33.40
N VAL A 116 7.58 -11.63 32.90
CA VAL A 116 7.73 -12.05 31.49
C VAL A 116 7.08 -13.42 31.24
N ALA A 117 6.85 -14.25 32.27
CA ALA A 117 6.09 -15.49 32.11
C ALA A 117 4.57 -15.27 32.01
N THR A 118 4.02 -14.21 32.62
CA THR A 118 2.58 -13.88 32.52
C THR A 118 2.23 -13.03 31.29
N SER A 119 3.21 -12.41 30.64
CA SER A 119 3.07 -11.73 29.35
C SER A 119 3.88 -12.48 28.30
N SER A 120 3.22 -13.24 27.41
CA SER A 120 3.95 -14.02 26.40
C SER A 120 4.78 -13.10 25.50
N LEU A 121 6.05 -13.46 25.26
CA LEU A 121 6.92 -12.79 24.29
C LEU A 121 6.18 -12.59 22.95
N ALA A 122 5.45 -13.63 22.51
CA ALA A 122 4.60 -13.62 21.33
C ALA A 122 3.52 -12.52 21.35
N LYS A 123 2.88 -12.23 22.48
CA LYS A 123 1.87 -11.17 22.58
C LYS A 123 2.49 -9.79 22.35
N ASN A 124 3.64 -9.52 22.99
CA ASN A 124 4.35 -8.26 22.81
C ASN A 124 4.89 -8.12 21.37
N ASP A 125 5.39 -9.20 20.81
CA ASP A 125 5.82 -9.28 19.41
C ASP A 125 4.65 -8.94 18.47
N MET A 126 3.47 -9.52 18.70
CA MET A 126 2.25 -9.19 17.94
C MET A 126 1.84 -7.74 18.09
N ASP A 127 1.90 -7.19 19.30
CA ASP A 127 1.53 -5.81 19.58
C ASP A 127 2.47 -4.83 18.86
N ARG A 128 3.79 -5.08 18.91
CA ARG A 128 4.82 -4.30 18.18
C ARG A 128 4.66 -4.43 16.68
N PHE A 129 4.51 -5.67 16.19
CA PHE A 129 4.40 -5.94 14.78
C PHE A 129 3.13 -5.30 14.19
N ARG A 130 1.99 -5.41 14.88
CA ARG A 130 0.75 -4.75 14.47
C ARG A 130 0.91 -3.23 14.40
N ASN A 131 1.64 -2.63 15.33
CA ASN A 131 1.93 -1.20 15.28
C ASN A 131 2.78 -0.82 14.05
N ARG A 132 3.81 -1.62 13.75
CA ARG A 132 4.59 -1.45 12.50
C ARG A 132 3.72 -1.58 11.25
N VAL A 133 2.78 -2.53 11.22
CA VAL A 133 1.84 -2.68 10.10
C VAL A 133 0.95 -1.45 9.94
N ARG A 134 0.34 -0.97 11.05
CA ARG A 134 -0.53 0.21 11.06
C ARG A 134 0.19 1.50 10.65
N THR A 135 1.47 1.64 11.01
CA THR A 135 2.28 2.83 10.67
C THR A 135 2.90 2.77 9.28
N SER A 136 3.17 1.57 8.75
CA SER A 136 3.78 1.39 7.42
C SER A 136 2.76 1.35 6.28
N LEU A 137 1.51 0.97 6.57
CA LEU A 137 0.46 0.81 5.56
C LEU A 137 -0.77 1.67 5.90
N PRO A 138 -1.46 2.25 4.91
CA PRO A 138 -2.66 3.05 5.17
C PRO A 138 -3.76 2.17 5.75
N ALA A 139 -4.20 2.49 6.97
CA ALA A 139 -5.12 1.68 7.75
C ALA A 139 -4.72 0.19 7.80
N GLY A 140 -3.42 -0.09 7.95
CA GLY A 140 -2.91 -1.44 8.02
C GLY A 140 -3.52 -2.24 9.17
N ASP A 141 -3.70 -3.55 9.01
CA ASP A 141 -3.86 -4.50 10.12
C ASP A 141 -3.33 -5.87 9.66
N MET A 142 -3.21 -6.81 10.60
CA MET A 142 -2.68 -8.15 10.30
C MET A 142 -3.49 -9.26 10.97
N GLN A 143 -3.73 -10.35 10.26
CA GLN A 143 -4.30 -11.58 10.82
C GLN A 143 -3.27 -12.68 10.74
N ALA A 144 -3.17 -13.48 11.79
CA ALA A 144 -2.32 -14.66 11.81
C ALA A 144 -3.08 -15.80 12.47
N THR A 145 -3.11 -16.98 11.85
CA THR A 145 -3.79 -18.15 12.42
C THR A 145 -3.02 -19.41 12.11
N ARG A 146 -2.79 -20.22 13.13
CA ARG A 146 -2.16 -21.53 13.01
C ARG A 146 -3.00 -22.44 12.11
N VAL A 147 -2.31 -23.21 11.27
CA VAL A 147 -2.93 -24.21 10.39
C VAL A 147 -3.13 -25.51 11.18
N GLY A 148 -4.26 -25.63 11.87
CA GLY A 148 -4.56 -26.79 12.72
C GLY A 148 -3.47 -27.03 13.78
N ASN A 149 -3.08 -28.28 14.01
CA ASN A 149 -2.02 -28.63 14.96
C ASN A 149 -0.61 -28.71 14.32
N THR A 150 -0.41 -28.04 13.18
CA THR A 150 0.89 -28.06 12.47
C THR A 150 1.82 -26.94 12.95
N ASN A 151 3.09 -26.97 12.52
CA ASN A 151 4.04 -25.87 12.73
C ASN A 151 3.96 -24.82 11.60
N GLN A 152 2.75 -24.58 11.08
CA GLN A 152 2.50 -23.62 10.03
C GLN A 152 1.51 -22.56 10.51
N ILE A 153 1.73 -21.32 10.07
CA ILE A 153 0.86 -20.18 10.36
C ILE A 153 0.50 -19.49 9.06
N ASP A 154 -0.79 -19.28 8.87
CA ASP A 154 -1.32 -18.44 7.80
C ASP A 154 -1.31 -16.99 8.25
N VAL A 155 -0.81 -16.09 7.41
CA VAL A 155 -0.65 -14.67 7.71
C VAL A 155 -1.27 -13.84 6.60
N TRP A 156 -2.09 -12.88 6.99
CA TRP A 156 -2.66 -11.87 6.11
C TRP A 156 -2.24 -10.49 6.59
N ILE A 157 -1.64 -9.70 5.70
CA ILE A 157 -1.47 -8.26 5.90
C ILE A 157 -2.54 -7.55 5.09
N VAL A 158 -3.28 -6.66 5.74
CA VAL A 158 -4.45 -5.98 5.18
C VAL A 158 -4.19 -4.48 5.20
N TRP A 159 -4.53 -3.76 4.13
CA TRP A 159 -4.46 -2.29 4.09
C TRP A 159 -5.51 -1.68 3.18
N ALA A 160 -5.82 -0.41 3.38
CA ALA A 160 -6.68 0.34 2.48
C ALA A 160 -5.85 1.04 1.39
N GLU A 161 -6.27 0.96 0.13
CA GLU A 161 -5.78 1.84 -0.93
C GLU A 161 -6.70 3.07 -1.03
N GLY A 162 -6.12 4.22 -1.39
CA GLY A 162 -6.93 5.40 -1.68
C GLY A 162 -7.75 5.16 -2.95
N LYS A 163 -8.99 5.66 -3.01
CA LYS A 163 -9.79 5.62 -4.24
C LYS A 163 -8.98 6.30 -5.34
N GLY A 164 -8.62 5.56 -6.39
CA GLY A 164 -8.05 6.17 -7.60
C GLY A 164 -9.01 7.24 -8.11
N THR A 165 -8.50 8.25 -8.79
CA THR A 165 -9.26 9.39 -9.33
C THR A 165 -10.37 9.01 -10.35
N ASN A 166 -10.63 7.72 -10.55
CA ASN A 166 -11.72 7.18 -11.33
C ASN A 166 -12.88 6.76 -10.41
N SER A 167 -13.32 7.67 -9.53
CA SER A 167 -14.56 7.50 -8.74
C SER A 167 -15.85 7.46 -9.59
N ASN A 168 -15.70 7.46 -10.91
CA ASN A 168 -16.77 7.40 -11.90
C ASN A 168 -16.69 6.13 -12.75
N GLU A 169 -15.96 5.10 -12.32
CA GLU A 169 -16.31 3.76 -12.79
C GLU A 169 -17.73 3.51 -12.27
N PRO A 170 -18.75 3.47 -13.14
CA PRO A 170 -20.08 3.17 -12.65
C PRO A 170 -19.97 1.76 -12.09
N GLU A 171 -20.45 1.57 -10.86
CA GLU A 171 -20.82 0.26 -10.34
C GLU A 171 -21.92 -0.30 -11.27
N ILE A 172 -21.55 -0.76 -12.47
CA ILE A 172 -22.47 -1.42 -13.39
C ILE A 172 -22.66 -2.83 -12.82
N ASN A 173 -23.52 -2.93 -11.80
CA ASN A 173 -24.19 -4.15 -11.37
C ASN A 173 -23.30 -5.36 -11.06
N ASN A 174 -22.04 -5.15 -10.69
CA ASN A 174 -21.28 -6.13 -9.93
C ASN A 174 -20.27 -5.36 -9.08
N PRO A 175 -20.37 -5.36 -7.73
CA PRO A 175 -19.12 -5.29 -7.00
C PRO A 175 -18.38 -6.54 -7.46
N ASP A 176 -17.23 -6.43 -8.12
CA ASP A 176 -16.33 -7.56 -8.11
C ASP A 176 -15.64 -7.48 -6.75
N PRO A 177 -16.13 -8.19 -5.69
CA PRO A 177 -15.45 -8.25 -4.41
C PRO A 177 -14.03 -8.80 -4.57
N GLU A 178 -13.76 -9.50 -5.67
CA GLU A 178 -12.52 -10.18 -5.99
C GLU A 178 -11.44 -9.21 -6.52
N ALA A 179 -11.76 -8.24 -7.39
CA ALA A 179 -10.73 -7.35 -7.97
C ALA A 179 -10.10 -6.38 -6.96
N ASN A 180 -10.79 -6.11 -5.84
CA ASN A 180 -10.34 -5.16 -4.82
C ASN A 180 -9.90 -5.81 -3.51
N SER A 181 -10.34 -7.03 -3.19
CA SER A 181 -9.98 -7.75 -1.94
C SER A 181 -9.23 -9.07 -2.17
N ASP A 182 -8.38 -9.11 -3.20
CA ASP A 182 -7.54 -10.28 -3.53
C ASP A 182 -6.97 -10.95 -2.27
N ASN A 183 -7.36 -12.20 -2.04
CA ASN A 183 -6.88 -13.08 -0.97
C ASN A 183 -7.10 -12.57 0.47
N CYS A 184 -8.09 -11.71 0.71
CA CYS A 184 -8.48 -11.35 2.07
C CYS A 184 -9.13 -12.53 2.82
N PRO A 185 -9.00 -12.58 4.16
CA PRO A 185 -9.70 -13.57 4.95
C PRO A 185 -11.22 -13.37 4.85
N THR A 186 -11.98 -14.46 4.98
CA THR A 186 -13.45 -14.45 4.83
C THR A 186 -14.15 -13.52 5.81
N SER A 187 -13.57 -13.26 6.98
CA SER A 187 -14.08 -12.28 7.95
C SER A 187 -14.11 -10.85 7.40
N ILE A 188 -13.28 -10.54 6.42
CA ILE A 188 -13.20 -9.24 5.76
C ILE A 188 -13.96 -9.25 4.44
N SER A 189 -13.74 -10.29 3.62
CA SER A 189 -14.40 -10.40 2.30
C SER A 189 -15.92 -10.56 2.39
N LEU A 190 -16.43 -11.18 3.46
CA LEU A 190 -17.86 -11.37 3.70
C LEU A 190 -18.42 -10.41 4.78
N GLN A 191 -17.67 -9.37 5.13
CA GLN A 191 -18.10 -8.42 6.15
C GLN A 191 -19.36 -7.67 5.72
N ASN A 192 -20.31 -7.48 6.66
CA ASN A 192 -21.54 -6.74 6.45
C ASN A 192 -21.70 -5.65 7.54
N PRO A 193 -21.79 -4.35 7.19
CA PRO A 193 -21.70 -3.80 5.84
C PRO A 193 -20.30 -4.00 5.22
N PRO A 194 -20.19 -4.07 3.89
CA PRO A 194 -18.90 -4.24 3.22
C PRO A 194 -17.96 -3.08 3.58
N PRO A 195 -16.65 -3.33 3.73
CA PRO A 195 -15.70 -2.28 4.06
C PRO A 195 -15.64 -1.25 2.93
N ASN A 196 -15.58 0.04 3.29
CA ASN A 196 -15.44 1.14 2.33
C ASN A 196 -14.27 2.05 2.75
N PRO A 197 -13.21 2.19 1.93
CA PRO A 197 -12.95 1.43 0.70
C PRO A 197 -12.67 -0.06 0.97
N TYR A 198 -12.80 -0.90 -0.07
CA TYR A 198 -12.39 -2.30 0.00
C TYR A 198 -10.88 -2.41 0.27
N PRO A 199 -10.45 -3.25 1.24
CA PRO A 199 -9.04 -3.41 1.54
C PRO A 199 -8.35 -4.34 0.55
N ARG A 200 -7.04 -4.14 0.40
CA ARG A 200 -6.12 -5.10 -0.21
C ARG A 200 -5.58 -6.03 0.85
N CYS A 201 -5.30 -7.27 0.47
CA CYS A 201 -4.64 -8.23 1.33
C CYS A 201 -3.42 -8.87 0.65
N LEU A 202 -2.43 -9.23 1.47
CA LEU A 202 -1.32 -10.08 1.09
C LEU A 202 -1.37 -11.31 2.00
N TYR A 203 -1.56 -12.47 1.39
CA TYR A 203 -1.56 -13.77 2.07
C TYR A 203 -0.19 -14.44 1.93
N THR A 204 0.28 -15.06 3.02
CA THR A 204 1.37 -16.03 2.97
C THR A 204 1.12 -17.15 3.98
N ARG A 205 1.79 -18.27 3.77
CA ARG A 205 1.91 -19.34 4.75
C ARG A 205 3.37 -19.47 5.16
N VAL A 206 3.63 -19.39 6.46
CA VAL A 206 4.96 -19.56 7.03
C VAL A 206 5.03 -20.92 7.69
N ALA A 207 6.04 -21.71 7.33
CA ALA A 207 6.42 -22.94 8.02
C ALA A 207 7.61 -22.68 8.94
N LEU A 208 7.59 -23.30 10.11
CA LEU A 208 8.60 -23.25 11.16
C LEU A 208 9.46 -24.50 11.17
#